data_AF-A0A2U8QNF2-F1
#
_entry.id   AF-A0A2U8QNF2-F1
#
_cell.length_a   1.000
_cell.length_b   1.000
_cell.length_c   1.000
_cell.angle_alpha   90.00
_cell.angle_beta   90.00
_cell.angle_gamma   90.00
#
_symmetry.space_group_name_H-M   'P 1'
#
loop_
_entity.id
_entity.type
_entity.pdbx_description
1 polymer ?
#
loop_
_entity_poly.entity_id
_entity_poly.type
_entity_poly.pdbx_seq_one_letter_code
_entity_poly.pdbx_strand_id
1 'polypeptide(L)'
;MATVGRGAQAPARWQLIACGLALFGSCLLAASAGAFVSNLPPLFSAALTLDPAARLPAPTRYSYRGIHTTVMPGIEAPLRTRLEARVPATLGDVLTFYRSELRKLGWQERQEDAVVTADHARLAFVSPIGPAALQLDRDGGSTSVHLVQKNSDVATRANVLPEPGKAKLVFSNIGENEAVLTINERTIPRPAGANAVALDLMPGKYSYELSARGRPTTTNTLAVAAGDTWELAVGRDGAAWPPLQLY
;
A
#
# COMPACT_ATOMS: atom_id res chain seq x y z
N MET A 1 -4.76 -72.15 -73.28
CA MET A 1 -3.95 -71.02 -73.77
C MET A 1 -3.52 -70.18 -72.58
N ALA A 2 -2.23 -69.84 -72.56
CA ALA A 2 -1.49 -69.12 -71.52
C ALA A 2 -2.03 -67.68 -71.32
N THR A 3 -1.78 -66.95 -70.22
CA THR A 3 -0.51 -66.78 -69.47
C THR A 3 -0.72 -66.39 -68.01
N VAL A 4 0.14 -66.94 -67.16
CA VAL A 4 0.46 -66.54 -65.79
C VAL A 4 1.23 -65.21 -65.78
N GLY A 5 0.86 -64.28 -64.90
CA GLY A 5 1.71 -63.17 -64.47
C GLY A 5 2.20 -63.40 -63.04
N ARG A 6 3.50 -63.68 -62.88
CA ARG A 6 4.23 -63.77 -61.61
C ARG A 6 4.81 -62.39 -61.25
N GLY A 7 4.84 -62.07 -59.95
CA GLY A 7 5.78 -61.11 -59.35
C GLY A 7 5.14 -60.35 -58.19
N ALA A 8 5.73 -60.17 -57.02
CA ALA A 8 6.98 -60.66 -56.45
C ALA A 8 6.79 -60.66 -54.92
N GLN A 9 7.16 -61.73 -54.23
CA GLN A 9 7.20 -61.71 -52.76
C GLN A 9 8.42 -60.90 -52.32
N ALA A 10 8.16 -59.75 -51.70
CA ALA A 10 9.19 -58.96 -51.04
C ALA A 10 9.68 -59.71 -49.78
N PRO A 11 11.00 -59.80 -49.54
CA PRO A 11 11.55 -60.57 -48.44
C PRO A 11 11.26 -59.90 -47.09
N ALA A 12 10.78 -60.69 -46.13
CA ALA A 12 10.36 -60.32 -44.76
C ALA A 12 11.43 -59.64 -43.88
N ARG A 13 12.60 -59.32 -44.42
CA ARG A 13 13.69 -58.59 -43.74
C ARG A 13 13.61 -57.07 -43.84
N TRP A 14 12.60 -56.53 -44.54
CA TRP A 14 12.38 -55.09 -44.70
C TRP A 14 11.16 -54.54 -43.94
N GLN A 15 10.36 -55.40 -43.31
CA GLN A 15 9.23 -54.95 -42.48
C GLN A 15 9.64 -54.54 -41.05
N LEU A 16 10.83 -54.95 -40.59
CA LEU A 16 11.33 -54.57 -39.26
C LEU A 16 12.10 -53.24 -39.24
N ILE A 17 12.52 -52.71 -40.39
CA ILE A 17 13.19 -51.40 -40.46
C ILE A 17 12.16 -50.26 -40.51
N ALA A 18 10.97 -50.49 -41.09
CA ALA A 18 9.90 -49.50 -41.16
C ALA A 18 9.22 -49.24 -39.80
N CYS A 19 9.15 -50.24 -38.90
CA CYS A 19 8.59 -50.06 -37.55
C CYS A 19 9.56 -49.39 -36.56
N GLY A 20 10.88 -49.42 -36.81
CA GLY A 20 11.87 -48.74 -35.98
C GLY A 20 11.99 -47.24 -36.24
N LEU A 21 11.77 -46.78 -37.47
CA LEU A 21 11.87 -45.36 -37.86
C LEU A 21 10.61 -44.54 -37.50
N ALA A 22 9.46 -45.18 -37.28
CA ALA A 22 8.26 -44.48 -36.81
C ALA A 22 8.29 -44.11 -35.31
N LEU A 23 9.12 -44.78 -34.50
CA LEU A 23 9.22 -44.54 -33.05
C LEU A 23 10.35 -43.58 -32.65
N PHE A 24 11.29 -43.27 -33.53
CA PHE A 24 12.30 -42.20 -33.30
C PHE A 24 11.87 -40.82 -33.81
N GLY A 25 10.83 -40.73 -34.65
CA GLY A 25 10.25 -39.45 -35.09
C GLY A 25 9.33 -38.78 -34.07
N SER A 26 8.84 -39.52 -33.07
CA SER A 26 7.93 -38.99 -32.03
C SER A 26 8.64 -38.47 -30.78
N CYS A 27 9.93 -38.79 -30.58
CA CYS A 27 10.70 -38.28 -29.43
C CYS A 27 11.45 -36.97 -29.68
N LEU A 28 11.53 -36.47 -30.92
CA LEU A 28 12.15 -35.15 -31.21
C LEU A 28 11.13 -34.00 -31.28
N LEU A 29 9.83 -34.29 -31.17
CA LEU A 29 8.77 -33.27 -31.03
C LEU A 29 8.44 -32.94 -29.57
N ALA A 30 8.95 -33.70 -28.60
CA ALA A 30 8.76 -33.42 -27.17
C ALA A 30 9.82 -32.47 -26.59
N ALA A 31 10.91 -32.18 -27.32
CA ALA A 31 12.00 -31.32 -26.85
C ALA A 31 11.91 -29.85 -27.35
N SER A 32 10.98 -29.52 -28.26
CA SER A 32 10.79 -28.15 -28.76
C SER A 32 9.57 -27.43 -28.16
N ALA A 33 8.77 -28.11 -27.33
CA ALA A 33 7.64 -27.47 -26.62
C ALA A 33 8.08 -26.49 -25.52
N GLY A 34 9.34 -26.51 -25.09
CA GLY A 34 9.88 -25.56 -24.11
C GLY A 34 10.23 -24.18 -24.69
N ALA A 35 10.40 -24.06 -26.01
CA ALA A 35 10.82 -22.80 -26.63
C ALA A 35 9.64 -21.90 -27.06
N PHE A 36 8.43 -22.45 -27.21
CA PHE A 36 7.25 -21.70 -27.68
C PHE A 36 6.39 -21.09 -26.56
N VAL A 37 6.69 -21.40 -25.29
CA VAL A 37 5.97 -20.81 -24.13
C VAL A 37 6.64 -19.53 -23.62
N SER A 38 7.83 -19.18 -24.12
CA SER A 38 8.60 -18.04 -23.61
C SER A 38 8.17 -16.67 -24.16
N ASN A 39 7.20 -16.62 -25.08
CA ASN A 39 6.79 -15.38 -25.76
C ASN A 39 5.27 -15.18 -25.86
N LEU A 40 4.49 -15.89 -25.04
CA LEU A 40 3.12 -15.45 -24.81
C LEU A 40 3.20 -14.19 -23.95
N PRO A 41 2.71 -13.00 -24.40
CA PRO A 41 2.46 -11.91 -23.47
C PRO A 41 1.59 -12.47 -22.34
N PRO A 42 1.84 -12.12 -21.07
CA PRO A 42 1.07 -12.67 -19.97
C PRO A 42 -0.41 -12.40 -20.26
N LEU A 43 -1.17 -13.46 -20.57
CA LEU A 43 -2.59 -13.40 -20.95
C LEU A 43 -3.48 -12.88 -19.80
N PHE A 44 -2.88 -12.43 -18.70
CA PHE A 44 -3.50 -11.96 -17.47
C PHE A 44 -2.96 -10.61 -16.94
N SER A 45 -2.15 -9.85 -17.69
CA SER A 45 -1.95 -8.41 -17.39
C SER A 45 -2.93 -7.58 -18.20
N ALA A 46 -4.23 -7.72 -17.90
CA ALA A 46 -5.17 -6.68 -18.31
C ALA A 46 -4.79 -5.41 -17.55
N ALA A 47 -4.40 -4.36 -18.28
CA ALA A 47 -4.06 -3.07 -17.70
C ALA A 47 -5.15 -2.63 -16.71
N LEU A 48 -4.74 -2.12 -15.56
CA LEU A 48 -5.67 -1.66 -14.54
C LEU A 48 -6.38 -0.38 -15.04
N THR A 49 -7.70 -0.38 -14.95
CA THR A 49 -8.53 0.77 -15.35
C THR A 49 -8.83 1.65 -14.14
N LEU A 50 -8.68 2.97 -14.29
CA LEU A 50 -9.04 3.94 -13.26
C LEU A 50 -10.54 3.90 -12.97
N ASP A 51 -10.90 3.90 -11.69
CA ASP A 51 -12.27 4.16 -11.24
C ASP A 51 -12.50 5.69 -11.14
N PRO A 52 -13.35 6.29 -11.99
CA PRO A 52 -13.57 7.73 -12.01
C PRO A 52 -14.33 8.25 -10.78
N ALA A 53 -14.99 7.36 -10.01
CA ALA A 53 -15.73 7.74 -8.82
C ALA A 53 -14.86 7.80 -7.55
N ALA A 54 -13.61 7.31 -7.61
CA ALA A 54 -12.72 7.27 -6.46
C ALA A 54 -12.09 8.65 -6.19
N ARG A 55 -12.10 9.11 -4.93
CA ARG A 55 -11.49 10.40 -4.53
C ARG A 55 -9.97 10.45 -4.70
N LEU A 56 -9.32 9.30 -4.61
CA LEU A 56 -7.91 9.11 -4.95
C LEU A 56 -7.83 8.04 -6.05
N PRO A 57 -6.83 8.09 -6.95
CA PRO A 57 -6.69 7.10 -8.00
C PRO A 57 -6.75 5.68 -7.46
N ALA A 58 -7.72 4.90 -7.94
CA ALA A 58 -7.90 3.52 -7.54
C ALA A 58 -8.31 2.72 -8.78
N PRO A 59 -7.83 1.48 -8.93
CA PRO A 59 -8.29 0.62 -10.00
C PRO A 59 -9.75 0.20 -9.76
N THR A 60 -10.51 -0.05 -10.82
CA THR A 60 -11.85 -0.65 -10.76
C THR A 60 -11.81 -2.10 -10.28
N ARG A 61 -10.70 -2.79 -10.53
CA ARG A 61 -10.44 -4.14 -10.04
C ARG A 61 -9.91 -4.09 -8.60
N TYR A 62 -10.71 -4.52 -7.63
CA TYR A 62 -10.28 -4.65 -6.23
C TYR A 62 -11.10 -5.72 -5.51
N SER A 63 -10.53 -6.34 -4.48
CA SER A 63 -11.25 -7.20 -3.54
C SER A 63 -11.66 -6.45 -2.27
N TYR A 64 -10.97 -5.36 -1.95
CA TYR A 64 -11.29 -4.45 -0.87
C TYR A 64 -10.86 -3.04 -1.25
N ARG A 65 -11.64 -2.04 -0.82
CA ARG A 65 -11.28 -0.63 -0.92
C ARG A 65 -11.93 0.19 0.19
N GLY A 66 -11.14 1.04 0.83
CA GLY A 66 -11.58 2.01 1.82
C GLY A 66 -10.92 3.37 1.59
N ILE A 67 -11.67 4.45 1.75
CA ILE A 67 -11.14 5.81 1.77
C ILE A 67 -11.42 6.40 3.14
N HIS A 68 -10.38 6.90 3.78
CA HIS A 68 -10.44 7.50 5.11
C HIS A 68 -9.96 8.93 5.01
N THR A 69 -10.66 9.83 5.69
CA THR A 69 -10.29 11.24 5.76
C THR A 69 -10.20 11.67 7.20
N THR A 70 -9.12 12.38 7.56
CA THR A 70 -9.02 13.02 8.87
C THR A 70 -9.45 14.47 8.74
N VAL A 71 -10.54 14.84 9.43
CA VAL A 71 -11.07 16.20 9.51
C VAL A 71 -10.97 16.69 10.95
N MET A 72 -10.76 17.98 11.14
CA MET A 72 -10.82 18.61 12.46
C MET A 72 -12.13 19.40 12.61
N PRO A 73 -12.69 19.49 13.83
CA PRO A 73 -13.85 20.34 14.08
C PRO A 73 -13.60 21.79 13.60
N GLY A 74 -14.57 22.34 12.87
CA GLY A 74 -14.47 23.69 12.29
C GLY A 74 -13.63 23.80 11.02
N ILE A 75 -13.13 22.68 10.47
CA ILE A 75 -12.35 22.64 9.24
C ILE A 75 -13.01 21.68 8.24
N GLU A 76 -13.53 22.22 7.14
CA GLU A 76 -14.27 21.44 6.13
C GLU A 76 -13.37 20.51 5.31
N ALA A 77 -12.21 21.00 4.89
CA ALA A 77 -11.28 20.23 4.08
C ALA A 77 -10.48 19.24 4.97
N PRO A 78 -10.22 18.00 4.52
CA PRO A 78 -9.46 17.04 5.31
C PRO A 78 -7.98 17.44 5.38
N LEU A 79 -7.39 17.21 6.56
CA LEU A 79 -5.95 17.29 6.78
C LEU A 79 -5.19 16.21 6.01
N ARG A 80 -5.84 15.05 5.88
CA ARG A 80 -5.26 13.84 5.31
C ARG A 80 -6.35 13.00 4.66
N THR A 81 -6.07 12.49 3.47
CA THR A 81 -6.88 11.46 2.81
C THR A 81 -6.03 10.21 2.60
N ARG A 82 -6.55 9.05 2.98
CA ARG A 82 -5.90 7.75 2.83
C ARG A 82 -6.80 6.81 2.05
N LEU A 83 -6.28 6.24 0.99
CA LEU A 83 -6.85 5.11 0.27
C LEU A 83 -6.15 3.84 0.73
N GLU A 84 -6.96 2.83 1.07
CA GLU A 84 -6.52 1.46 1.24
C GLU A 84 -7.24 0.60 0.22
N ALA A 85 -6.51 -0.27 -0.47
CA ALA A 85 -7.11 -1.21 -1.41
C ALA A 85 -6.33 -2.52 -1.44
N ARG A 86 -7.02 -3.59 -1.83
CA ARG A 86 -6.39 -4.86 -2.20
C ARG A 86 -6.75 -5.17 -3.64
N VAL A 87 -5.72 -5.23 -4.49
CA VAL A 87 -5.86 -5.36 -5.93
C VAL A 87 -5.34 -6.73 -6.36
N PRO A 88 -6.17 -7.60 -6.97
CA PRO A 88 -5.74 -8.90 -7.48
C PRO A 88 -4.97 -8.71 -8.81
N ALA A 89 -3.77 -8.15 -8.70
CA ALA A 89 -2.81 -7.92 -9.77
C ALA A 89 -1.38 -7.91 -9.19
N THR A 90 -0.37 -8.03 -10.05
CA THR A 90 1.04 -8.01 -9.62
C THR A 90 1.43 -6.64 -9.06
N LEU A 91 2.49 -6.59 -8.25
CA LEU A 91 3.00 -5.31 -7.72
C LEU A 91 3.44 -4.38 -8.86
N GLY A 92 4.10 -4.92 -9.89
CA GLY A 92 4.55 -4.15 -11.05
C GLY A 92 3.42 -3.51 -11.83
N ASP A 93 2.31 -4.23 -12.05
CA ASP A 93 1.13 -3.69 -12.73
C ASP A 93 0.48 -2.56 -11.92
N VAL A 94 0.34 -2.77 -10.59
CA VAL A 94 -0.23 -1.78 -9.67
C VAL A 94 0.66 -0.54 -9.58
N LEU A 95 1.97 -0.72 -9.48
CA LEU A 95 2.94 0.37 -9.45
C LEU A 95 2.90 1.20 -10.74
N THR A 96 2.84 0.53 -11.90
CA THR A 96 2.75 1.19 -13.21
C THR A 96 1.46 2.02 -13.33
N PHE A 97 0.34 1.45 -12.87
CA PHE A 97 -0.94 2.15 -12.79
C PHE A 97 -0.82 3.43 -11.94
N TYR A 98 -0.33 3.33 -10.70
CA TYR A 98 -0.24 4.48 -9.81
C TYR A 98 0.70 5.57 -10.33
N ARG A 99 1.88 5.21 -10.86
CA ARG A 99 2.78 6.19 -11.48
C ARG A 99 2.14 6.92 -12.65
N SER A 100 1.37 6.22 -13.49
CA SER A 100 0.62 6.83 -14.60
C SER A 100 -0.44 7.80 -14.08
N GLU A 101 -1.35 7.32 -13.24
CA GLU A 101 -2.51 8.12 -12.82
C GLU A 101 -2.12 9.30 -11.93
N LEU A 102 -1.16 9.13 -11.00
CA LEU A 102 -0.70 10.21 -10.14
C LEU A 102 0.03 11.30 -10.95
N ARG A 103 0.80 10.93 -11.99
CA ARG A 103 1.44 11.90 -12.88
C ARG A 103 0.41 12.74 -13.63
N LYS A 104 -0.70 12.15 -14.09
CA LYS A 104 -1.80 12.90 -14.75
C LYS A 104 -2.46 13.91 -13.80
N LEU A 105 -2.42 13.67 -12.49
CA LEU A 105 -2.88 14.60 -11.46
C LEU A 105 -1.83 15.67 -11.09
N GLY A 106 -0.71 15.73 -11.81
CA GLY A 106 0.38 16.68 -11.55
C GLY A 106 1.26 16.32 -10.35
N TRP A 107 1.19 15.07 -9.85
CA TRP A 107 2.04 14.64 -8.76
C TRP A 107 3.45 14.33 -9.26
N GLN A 108 4.45 14.75 -8.48
CA GLN A 108 5.86 14.58 -8.80
C GLN A 108 6.50 13.57 -7.85
N GLU A 109 7.01 12.46 -8.38
CA GLU A 109 7.70 11.43 -7.61
C GLU A 109 9.08 11.93 -7.16
N ARG A 110 9.39 11.79 -5.87
CA ARG A 110 10.73 12.03 -5.33
C ARG A 110 11.54 10.74 -5.41
N GLN A 111 12.59 10.76 -6.22
CA GLN A 111 13.41 9.57 -6.46
C GLN A 111 14.34 9.23 -5.29
N GLU A 112 14.71 10.22 -4.47
CA GLU A 112 15.66 10.07 -3.35
C GLU A 112 15.18 9.07 -2.28
N ASP A 113 13.87 8.99 -2.06
CA ASP A 113 13.24 8.14 -1.04
C ASP A 113 12.55 6.89 -1.62
N ALA A 114 12.71 6.65 -2.92
CA ALA A 114 12.02 5.57 -3.62
C ALA A 114 12.67 4.22 -3.32
N VAL A 115 11.90 3.30 -2.74
CA VAL A 115 12.29 1.91 -2.53
C VAL A 115 11.37 1.04 -3.38
N VAL A 116 11.93 0.24 -4.30
CA VAL A 116 11.14 -0.69 -5.12
C VAL A 116 11.86 -2.03 -5.16
N THR A 117 11.14 -3.06 -4.77
CA THR A 117 11.58 -4.46 -4.75
C THR A 117 10.50 -5.32 -5.40
N ALA A 118 10.71 -6.64 -5.47
CA ALA A 118 9.75 -7.55 -6.10
C ALA A 118 8.41 -7.63 -5.35
N ASP A 119 8.44 -7.45 -4.02
CA ASP A 119 7.33 -7.64 -3.10
C ASP A 119 6.93 -6.37 -2.34
N HIS A 120 7.75 -5.32 -2.35
CA HIS A 120 7.45 -4.05 -1.70
C HIS A 120 7.80 -2.85 -2.59
N ALA A 121 6.97 -1.80 -2.56
CA ALA A 121 7.33 -0.50 -3.08
C ALA A 121 6.89 0.62 -2.13
N ARG A 122 7.76 1.61 -1.93
CA ARG A 122 7.48 2.84 -1.20
C ARG A 122 7.97 4.02 -2.03
N LEU A 123 7.05 4.91 -2.37
CA LEU A 123 7.32 6.11 -3.15
C LEU A 123 6.81 7.34 -2.41
N ALA A 124 7.59 8.41 -2.41
CA ALA A 124 7.18 9.73 -1.97
C ALA A 124 6.80 10.60 -3.16
N PHE A 125 5.77 11.42 -3.00
CA PHE A 125 5.29 12.35 -4.02
C PHE A 125 5.10 13.76 -3.44
N VAL A 126 5.30 14.76 -4.29
CA VAL A 126 4.76 16.11 -4.09
C VAL A 126 3.45 16.19 -4.88
N SER A 127 2.33 16.32 -4.18
CA SER A 127 1.02 16.54 -4.79
C SER A 127 0.69 18.05 -4.79
N PRO A 128 -0.34 18.49 -5.56
CA PRO A 128 -0.74 19.90 -5.60
C PRO A 128 -1.09 20.53 -4.25
N ILE A 129 -1.46 19.74 -3.23
CA ILE A 129 -1.91 20.24 -1.92
C ILE A 129 -0.96 19.87 -0.78
N GLY A 130 0.16 19.19 -1.06
CA GLY A 130 1.10 18.75 -0.02
C GLY A 130 1.78 17.42 -0.32
N PRO A 131 2.56 16.90 0.65
CA PRO A 131 3.27 15.64 0.50
C PRO A 131 2.30 14.47 0.45
N ALA A 132 2.69 13.45 -0.30
CA ALA A 132 1.95 12.20 -0.41
C ALA A 132 2.90 11.01 -0.46
N ALA A 133 2.40 9.84 -0.09
CA ALA A 133 3.17 8.60 -0.07
C ALA A 133 2.33 7.45 -0.61
N LEU A 134 2.95 6.61 -1.43
CA LEU A 134 2.39 5.35 -1.90
C LEU A 134 3.23 4.21 -1.31
N GLN A 135 2.56 3.29 -0.64
CA GLN A 135 3.12 2.02 -0.23
C GLN A 135 2.34 0.87 -0.88
N LEU A 136 3.08 -0.06 -1.47
CA LEU A 136 2.57 -1.28 -2.08
C LEU A 136 3.25 -2.47 -1.43
N ASP A 137 2.46 -3.47 -1.06
CA ASP A 137 2.95 -4.70 -0.45
C ASP A 137 2.31 -5.90 -1.14
N ARG A 138 3.14 -6.87 -1.55
CA ARG A 138 2.67 -8.11 -2.14
C ARG A 138 2.13 -9.02 -1.05
N ASP A 139 0.91 -9.51 -1.25
CA ASP A 139 0.22 -10.41 -0.33
C ASP A 139 -0.43 -11.55 -1.13
N GLY A 140 0.31 -12.66 -1.25
CA GLY A 140 -0.12 -13.84 -2.01
C GLY A 140 -0.44 -13.53 -3.46
N GLY A 141 -1.73 -13.65 -3.82
CA GLY A 141 -2.27 -13.36 -5.16
C GLY A 141 -2.55 -11.88 -5.44
N SER A 142 -2.49 -11.01 -4.43
CA SER A 142 -2.90 -9.61 -4.51
C SER A 142 -1.79 -8.63 -4.09
N THR A 143 -1.99 -7.36 -4.39
CA THR A 143 -1.14 -6.27 -3.93
C THR A 143 -1.98 -5.34 -3.06
N SER A 144 -1.54 -5.16 -1.83
CA SER A 144 -2.09 -4.17 -0.90
C SER A 144 -1.58 -2.79 -1.27
N VAL A 145 -2.47 -1.81 -1.22
CA VAL A 145 -2.20 -0.42 -1.58
C VAL A 145 -2.51 0.44 -0.37
N HIS A 146 -1.55 1.28 0.03
CA HIS A 146 -1.74 2.36 0.98
C HIS A 146 -1.27 3.66 0.32
N LEU A 147 -2.21 4.49 -0.13
CA LEU A 147 -1.94 5.80 -0.71
C LEU A 147 -2.42 6.88 0.24
N VAL A 148 -1.52 7.76 0.67
CA VAL A 148 -1.80 8.86 1.59
C VAL A 148 -1.48 10.18 0.92
N GLN A 149 -2.40 11.14 0.98
CA GLN A 149 -2.19 12.52 0.60
C GLN A 149 -2.43 13.41 1.82
N LYS A 150 -1.45 14.25 2.15
CA LYS A 150 -1.56 15.23 3.22
C LYS A 150 -1.82 16.62 2.64
N ASN A 151 -2.64 17.42 3.33
CA ASN A 151 -3.00 18.78 2.93
C ASN A 151 -2.27 19.80 3.81
N SER A 152 -1.15 20.33 3.31
CA SER A 152 -0.26 21.21 4.07
C SER A 152 -0.91 22.56 4.42
N ASP A 153 -1.72 23.11 3.52
CA ASP A 153 -2.40 24.40 3.74
C ASP A 153 -3.45 24.29 4.85
N VAL A 154 -4.22 23.20 4.85
CA VAL A 154 -5.19 22.92 5.91
C VAL A 154 -4.46 22.65 7.23
N ALA A 155 -3.40 21.85 7.23
CA ALA A 155 -2.61 21.57 8.42
C ALA A 155 -1.97 22.82 9.03
N THR A 156 -1.52 23.76 8.18
CA THR A 156 -0.98 25.05 8.60
C THR A 156 -2.06 25.89 9.29
N ARG A 157 -3.24 26.04 8.67
CA ARG A 157 -4.36 26.80 9.25
C ARG A 157 -4.89 26.18 10.55
N ALA A 158 -4.84 24.85 10.64
CA ALA A 158 -5.19 24.10 11.85
C ALA A 158 -4.11 24.14 12.94
N ASN A 159 -2.94 24.73 12.67
CA ASN A 159 -1.75 24.72 13.52
C ASN A 159 -1.23 23.30 13.88
N VAL A 160 -1.50 22.33 13.01
CA VAL A 160 -1.06 20.93 13.17
C VAL A 160 0.04 20.54 12.19
N LEU A 161 0.54 21.44 11.34
CA LEU A 161 1.72 21.14 10.51
C LEU A 161 2.98 20.99 11.39
N PRO A 162 3.74 19.87 11.29
CA PRO A 162 5.01 19.71 11.98
C PRO A 162 6.10 20.63 11.44
N GLU A 163 7.08 20.94 12.27
CA GLU A 163 8.32 21.55 11.81
C GLU A 163 9.09 20.58 10.88
N PRO A 164 9.85 21.11 9.89
CA PRO A 164 10.68 20.27 9.03
C PRO A 164 11.60 19.33 9.82
N GLY A 165 11.60 18.04 9.48
CA GLY A 165 12.42 17.02 10.14
C GLY A 165 11.90 16.52 11.48
N LYS A 166 10.77 17.06 11.99
CA LYS A 166 10.16 16.66 13.26
C LYS A 166 8.77 16.06 13.05
N ALA A 167 8.28 15.40 14.08
CA ALA A 167 6.88 15.05 14.24
C ALA A 167 6.22 16.02 15.24
N LYS A 168 4.90 16.15 15.18
CA LYS A 168 4.10 16.88 16.17
C LYS A 168 3.18 15.92 16.92
N LEU A 169 3.11 16.04 18.23
CA LEU A 169 2.14 15.37 19.07
C LEU A 169 1.18 16.40 19.67
N VAL A 170 -0.10 16.21 19.41
CA VAL A 170 -1.20 16.98 20.01
C VAL A 170 -1.78 16.16 21.15
N PHE A 171 -1.85 16.74 22.34
CA PHE A 171 -2.50 16.13 23.49
C PHE A 171 -3.76 16.92 23.84
N SER A 172 -4.92 16.24 23.78
CA SER A 172 -6.23 16.80 24.08
C SER A 172 -6.88 16.07 25.26
N ASN A 173 -7.55 16.85 26.12
CA ASN A 173 -8.35 16.31 27.21
C ASN A 173 -9.79 16.83 27.05
N ILE A 174 -10.67 15.94 26.58
CA ILE A 174 -12.11 16.18 26.40
C ILE A 174 -12.87 15.70 27.66
N GLY A 175 -12.16 15.14 28.63
CA GLY A 175 -12.69 14.68 29.91
C GLY A 175 -13.08 15.81 30.86
N GLU A 176 -13.79 15.43 31.92
CA GLU A 176 -14.24 16.33 32.99
C GLU A 176 -13.24 16.44 34.14
N ASN A 177 -12.17 15.64 34.12
CA ASN A 177 -11.10 15.66 35.11
C ASN A 177 -9.75 15.92 34.45
N GLU A 178 -8.74 16.28 35.24
CA GLU A 178 -7.36 16.36 34.75
C GLU A 178 -6.91 15.02 34.16
N ALA A 179 -6.21 15.11 33.03
CA ALA A 179 -5.50 14.02 32.40
C ALA A 179 -4.01 14.34 32.35
N VAL A 180 -3.16 13.33 32.49
CA VAL A 180 -1.70 13.51 32.47
C VAL A 180 -1.12 12.60 31.39
N LEU A 181 -0.35 13.22 30.49
CA LEU A 181 0.49 12.53 29.52
C LEU A 181 1.92 12.51 30.01
N THR A 182 2.52 11.33 30.13
CA THR A 182 3.98 11.18 30.27
C THR A 182 4.54 10.62 28.98
N ILE A 183 5.44 11.34 28.31
CA ILE A 183 6.12 10.89 27.10
C ILE A 183 7.50 11.52 27.00
N ASN A 184 8.50 10.75 26.59
CA ASN A 184 9.88 11.24 26.44
C ASN A 184 10.38 11.93 27.74
N GLU A 185 10.14 11.30 28.88
CA GLU A 185 10.48 11.80 30.22
C GLU A 185 9.83 13.14 30.62
N ARG A 186 8.85 13.61 29.84
CA ARG A 186 8.07 14.82 30.14
C ARG A 186 6.71 14.44 30.65
N THR A 187 6.31 15.02 31.78
CA THR A 187 4.96 14.89 32.35
C THR A 187 4.17 16.16 32.08
N ILE A 188 3.01 16.00 31.45
CA ILE A 188 2.22 17.08 30.87
C ILE A 188 0.79 16.95 31.42
N PRO A 189 0.48 17.65 32.52
CA PRO A 189 -0.89 17.70 33.02
C PRO A 189 -1.76 18.55 32.09
N ARG A 190 -3.01 18.14 31.94
CA ARG A 190 -4.03 18.85 31.17
C ARG A 190 -5.33 18.93 31.95
N PRO A 191 -5.69 20.13 32.45
CA PRO A 191 -6.99 20.35 33.07
C PRO A 191 -8.14 20.04 32.12
N ALA A 192 -9.29 19.69 32.69
CA ALA A 192 -10.53 19.51 31.94
C ALA A 192 -10.90 20.78 31.17
N GLY A 193 -11.32 20.62 29.91
CA GLY A 193 -11.77 21.73 29.06
C GLY A 193 -10.67 22.70 28.60
N ALA A 194 -9.42 22.47 28.97
CA ALA A 194 -8.31 23.26 28.44
C ALA A 194 -8.08 22.91 26.95
N ASN A 195 -7.56 23.87 26.17
CA ASN A 195 -7.24 23.69 24.74
C ASN A 195 -6.33 22.46 24.48
N ALA A 196 -6.03 22.07 23.25
CA ALA A 196 -4.97 21.08 23.06
C ALA A 196 -3.58 21.70 23.33
N VAL A 197 -2.59 20.88 23.69
CA VAL A 197 -1.17 21.28 23.69
C VAL A 197 -0.42 20.51 22.62
N ALA A 198 0.54 21.17 21.96
CA ALA A 198 1.39 20.55 20.96
C ALA A 198 2.82 20.37 21.50
N LEU A 199 3.46 19.29 21.10
CA LEU A 199 4.84 18.95 21.42
C LEU A 199 5.55 18.57 20.13
N ASP A 200 6.73 19.12 19.89
CA ASP A 200 7.58 18.63 18.82
C ASP A 200 8.42 17.45 19.31
N LEU A 201 8.41 16.39 18.52
CA LEU A 201 9.15 15.16 18.77
C LEU A 201 10.11 14.91 17.61
N MET A 202 11.26 14.33 17.90
CA MET A 202 12.09 13.77 16.84
C MET A 202 11.40 12.51 16.27
N PRO A 203 11.65 12.13 15.01
CA PRO A 203 11.19 10.85 14.50
C PRO A 203 11.73 9.71 15.36
N GLY A 204 10.87 8.76 15.72
CA GLY A 204 11.26 7.70 16.64
C GLY A 204 10.08 6.94 17.23
N LYS A 205 10.39 6.00 18.13
CA LYS A 205 9.42 5.19 18.86
C LYS A 205 9.40 5.61 20.32
N TYR A 206 8.26 6.06 20.80
CA TYR A 206 8.08 6.61 22.15
C TYR A 206 7.12 5.76 22.97
N SER A 207 7.58 5.30 24.13
CA SER A 207 6.66 4.85 25.18
C SER A 207 5.96 6.07 25.77
N TYR A 208 4.65 5.97 25.99
CA TYR A 208 3.88 7.01 26.63
C TYR A 208 2.87 6.42 27.61
N GLU A 209 2.54 7.21 28.62
CA GLU A 209 1.53 6.89 29.62
C GLU A 209 0.43 7.95 29.60
N LEU A 210 -0.81 7.48 29.60
CA LEU A 210 -1.99 8.34 29.79
C LEU A 210 -2.71 7.92 31.06
N SER A 211 -2.94 8.89 31.93
CA SER A 211 -3.72 8.71 33.15
C SER A 211 -4.81 9.77 33.24
N ALA A 212 -5.94 9.39 33.82
CA ALA A 212 -7.05 10.28 34.14
C ALA A 212 -7.73 9.78 35.42
N ARG A 213 -8.35 10.69 36.17
CA ARG A 213 -8.99 10.35 37.45
C ARG A 213 -10.01 9.21 37.28
N GLY A 214 -9.92 8.20 38.15
CA GLY A 214 -10.86 7.07 38.17
C GLY A 214 -10.63 6.03 37.06
N ARG A 215 -9.56 6.15 36.28
CA ARG A 215 -9.15 5.17 35.27
C ARG A 215 -7.76 4.62 35.57
N PRO A 216 -7.49 3.34 35.24
CA PRO A 216 -6.14 2.83 35.25
C PRO A 216 -5.24 3.63 34.30
N THR A 217 -3.98 3.83 34.70
CA THR A 217 -2.98 4.38 33.77
C THR A 217 -2.75 3.39 32.64
N THR A 218 -2.72 3.90 31.42
CA THR A 218 -2.45 3.10 30.22
C THR A 218 -1.06 3.41 29.70
N THR A 219 -0.26 2.37 29.47
CA THR A 219 1.08 2.48 28.88
C THR A 219 1.03 1.90 27.47
N ASN A 220 1.43 2.70 26.49
CA ASN A 220 1.39 2.35 25.08
C ASN A 220 2.66 2.83 24.37
N THR A 221 2.79 2.51 23.10
CA THR A 221 3.90 2.98 22.27
C THR A 221 3.39 3.63 20.99
N LEU A 222 3.99 4.76 20.65
CA LEU A 222 3.71 5.51 19.43
C LEU A 222 4.99 5.62 18.60
N ALA A 223 4.94 5.18 17.34
CA ALA A 223 5.99 5.47 16.37
C ALA A 223 5.59 6.71 15.57
N VAL A 224 6.48 7.70 15.50
CA VAL A 224 6.26 8.95 14.79
C VAL A 224 7.35 9.14 13.74
N ALA A 225 6.96 9.54 12.52
CA ALA A 225 7.90 9.88 11.46
C ALA A 225 8.01 11.41 11.27
N ALA A 226 9.08 11.85 10.62
CA ALA A 226 9.20 13.26 10.25
C ALA A 226 8.03 13.69 9.35
N GLY A 227 7.44 14.85 9.63
CA GLY A 227 6.28 15.34 8.92
C GLY A 227 4.96 14.67 9.30
N ASP A 228 4.92 13.87 10.38
CA ASP A 228 3.67 13.36 10.95
C ASP A 228 3.14 14.24 12.08
N THR A 229 1.81 14.33 12.17
CA THR A 229 1.12 14.81 13.38
C THR A 229 0.19 13.76 13.92
N TRP A 230 0.31 13.50 15.21
CA TRP A 230 -0.51 12.54 15.94
C TRP A 230 -1.29 13.25 17.05
N GLU A 231 -2.50 12.76 17.33
CA GLU A 231 -3.29 13.16 18.48
C GLU A 231 -3.39 12.01 19.48
N LEU A 232 -3.14 12.33 20.75
CA LEU A 232 -3.54 11.53 21.90
C LEU A 232 -4.67 12.26 22.60
N ALA A 233 -5.79 11.57 22.80
CA ALA A 233 -6.98 12.15 23.39
C ALA A 233 -7.44 11.34 24.60
N VAL A 234 -7.85 12.04 25.64
CA VAL A 234 -8.67 11.47 26.71
C VAL A 234 -10.12 11.89 26.47
N GLY A 235 -10.99 10.89 26.33
CA GLY A 235 -12.42 11.06 26.09
C GLY A 235 -13.18 11.59 27.30
N ARG A 236 -14.46 11.92 27.09
CA ARG A 236 -15.37 12.43 28.13
C ARG A 236 -15.49 11.50 29.35
N ASP A 237 -15.42 10.20 29.11
CA ASP A 237 -15.49 9.15 30.12
C ASP A 237 -14.14 8.89 30.83
N GLY A 238 -13.12 9.71 30.54
CA GLY A 238 -11.76 9.57 31.04
C GLY A 238 -10.94 8.47 30.35
N ALA A 239 -11.51 7.75 29.36
CA ALA A 239 -10.76 6.71 28.66
C ALA A 239 -9.75 7.32 27.68
N ALA A 240 -8.55 6.75 27.64
CA ALA A 240 -7.59 7.04 26.59
C ALA A 240 -8.08 6.46 25.26
N TRP A 241 -8.21 7.31 24.24
CA TRP A 241 -8.58 6.87 22.90
C TRP A 241 -7.36 6.39 22.11
N PRO A 242 -7.54 5.52 21.10
CA PRO A 242 -6.45 5.13 20.20
C PRO A 242 -5.81 6.37 19.55
N PRO A 243 -4.47 6.38 19.37
CA PRO A 243 -3.79 7.47 18.68
C PRO A 243 -4.37 7.72 17.29
N LEU A 244 -4.64 8.99 16.98
CA LEU A 244 -5.16 9.39 15.68
C LEU A 244 -4.06 10.12 14.89
N GLN A 245 -3.73 9.63 13.69
CA GLN A 245 -2.85 10.36 12.79
C GLN A 245 -3.64 11.48 12.10
N LEU A 246 -3.35 12.72 12.50
CA LEU A 246 -3.95 13.94 11.97
C LEU A 246 -3.38 14.29 10.60
N TYR A 247 -2.05 14.27 10.50
CA TYR A 247 -1.29 14.68 9.31
C TYR A 247 -0.26 13.63 8.96
#